data_AF-A0AAU0VBN9-F1
#
_entry.id   AF-A0AAU0VBN9-F1
#
_cell.length_a   1.000
_cell.length_b   1.000
_cell.length_c   1.000
_cell.angle_alpha   90.00
_cell.angle_beta   90.00
_cell.angle_gamma   90.00
#
_symmetry.space_group_name_H-M   'P 1'
#
loop_
_entity.id
_entity.type
_entity.pdbx_description
1 polymer ?
#
loop_
_entity_poly.entity_id
_entity_poly.type
_entity_poly.pdbx_seq_one_letter_code
_entity_poly.pdbx_strand_id
1 'polypeptide(L)'
;MEPDQSPADGVRAAFLAEAATAARYTYFAQVAGIEGHTEAARVFGELAESVACAAHGHLDVLGDLLGGDDPGSGLVPGDTRGNLASAISGDLGAATERYPGLAARAHLDGVADLASWLETLCTLKKTHVDRLERALTGLTEPRSAGNGAP
;
A
#
# COMPACT_ATOMS: atom_id res chain seq x y z
N MET A 1 12.79 21.98 -10.18
CA MET A 1 13.27 20.61 -9.94
C MET A 1 14.68 20.76 -9.45
N GLU A 2 14.98 20.27 -8.24
CA GLU A 2 16.37 20.21 -7.77
C GLU A 2 17.21 19.45 -8.81
N PRO A 3 18.46 19.87 -9.08
CA PRO A 3 19.22 19.43 -10.25
C PRO A 3 19.61 17.94 -10.27
N ASP A 4 19.19 17.14 -9.28
CA ASP A 4 19.59 15.73 -9.08
C ASP A 4 18.40 14.75 -8.97
N GLN A 5 17.15 15.18 -9.17
CA GLN A 5 16.01 14.26 -9.15
C GLN A 5 15.68 13.74 -10.55
N SER A 6 15.63 12.41 -10.71
CA SER A 6 15.18 11.79 -11.95
C SER A 6 13.69 12.06 -12.17
N PRO A 7 13.20 12.04 -13.43
CA PRO A 7 11.76 12.09 -13.69
C PRO A 7 10.97 11.03 -12.91
N ALA A 8 11.54 9.84 -12.74
CA ALA A 8 10.94 8.76 -11.95
C ALA A 8 10.78 9.13 -10.47
N ASP A 9 11.75 9.84 -9.87
CA ASP A 9 11.62 10.30 -8.47
C ASP A 9 10.48 11.31 -8.32
N GLY A 10 10.30 12.19 -9.30
CA GLY A 10 9.17 13.12 -9.34
C GLY A 10 7.83 12.41 -9.40
N VAL A 11 7.70 11.37 -10.25
CA VAL A 11 6.47 10.58 -10.36
C VAL A 11 6.23 9.72 -9.11
N ARG A 12 7.27 9.16 -8.49
CA ARG A 12 7.16 8.46 -7.19
C ARG A 12 6.62 9.39 -6.10
N ALA A 13 7.13 10.62 -6.03
CA ALA A 13 6.64 11.61 -5.07
C ALA A 13 5.17 11.98 -5.34
N ALA A 14 4.78 12.13 -6.61
CA ALA A 14 3.39 12.38 -7.00
C ALA A 14 2.46 11.23 -6.60
N PHE A 15 2.85 9.98 -6.90
CA PHE A 15 2.12 8.78 -6.46
C PHE A 15 1.87 8.78 -4.94
N LEU A 16 2.91 8.99 -4.14
CA LEU A 16 2.79 8.99 -2.68
C LEU A 16 1.88 10.12 -2.17
N ALA A 17 1.95 11.31 -2.79
CA ALA A 17 1.12 12.45 -2.42
C ALA A 17 -0.36 12.23 -2.73
N GLU A 18 -0.67 11.68 -3.91
CA GLU A 18 -2.04 11.35 -4.30
C GLU A 18 -2.60 10.18 -3.48
N ALA A 19 -1.82 9.11 -3.28
CA ALA A 19 -2.23 7.99 -2.42
C ALA A 19 -2.56 8.45 -0.98
N ALA A 20 -1.73 9.33 -0.40
CA ALA A 20 -2.00 9.94 0.90
C ALA A 20 -3.27 10.80 0.89
N THR A 21 -3.51 11.54 -0.20
CA THR A 21 -4.69 12.41 -0.35
C THR A 21 -5.97 11.59 -0.47
N ALA A 22 -5.98 10.51 -1.26
CA ALA A 22 -7.11 9.58 -1.37
C ALA A 22 -7.47 8.95 -0.02
N ALA A 23 -6.46 8.51 0.76
CA ALA A 23 -6.68 7.98 2.10
C ALA A 23 -7.30 9.02 3.06
N ARG A 24 -6.84 10.27 2.98
CA ARG A 24 -7.39 11.38 3.79
C ARG A 24 -8.83 11.71 3.43
N TYR A 25 -9.15 11.82 2.14
CA TYR A 25 -10.51 12.11 1.69
C TYR A 25 -11.48 10.98 2.04
N THR A 26 -11.04 9.72 1.96
CA THR A 26 -11.82 8.58 2.46
C THR A 26 -12.17 8.75 3.95
N TYR A 27 -11.18 9.12 4.77
CA TYR A 27 -11.40 9.37 6.20
C TYR A 27 -12.31 10.59 6.45
N PHE A 28 -12.15 11.67 5.68
CA PHE A 28 -13.00 12.86 5.80
C PHE A 28 -14.44 12.58 5.40
N ALA A 29 -14.66 11.72 4.41
CA ALA A 29 -16.00 11.27 4.04
C ALA A 29 -16.67 10.55 5.22
N GLN A 30 -15.94 9.69 5.93
CA GLN A 30 -16.44 9.03 7.14
C GLN A 30 -16.78 10.03 8.25
N VAL A 31 -15.89 11.00 8.53
CA VAL A 31 -16.13 12.03 9.55
C VAL A 31 -17.39 12.83 9.21
N ALA A 32 -17.50 13.33 7.98
CA ALA A 32 -18.67 14.07 7.53
C ALA A 32 -19.96 13.24 7.61
N GLY A 33 -19.88 11.93 7.33
CA GLY A 33 -21.00 11.01 7.49
C GLY A 33 -21.46 10.88 8.95
N ILE A 34 -20.52 10.75 9.89
CA ILE A 34 -20.80 10.70 11.34
C ILE A 34 -21.44 12.00 11.83
N GLU A 35 -21.00 13.14 11.31
CA GLU A 35 -21.53 14.47 11.64
C GLU A 35 -22.88 14.78 10.96
N GLY A 36 -23.35 13.91 10.06
CA GLY A 36 -24.61 14.09 9.32
C GLY A 36 -24.50 15.04 8.13
N HIS A 37 -23.29 15.41 7.71
CA HIS A 37 -23.02 16.23 6.53
C HIS A 37 -22.99 15.38 5.25
N THR A 38 -24.14 14.82 4.87
CA THR A 38 -24.28 13.86 3.76
C THR A 38 -23.65 14.33 2.45
N GLU A 39 -23.83 15.61 2.08
CA GLU A 39 -23.29 16.14 0.82
C GLU A 39 -21.76 16.26 0.85
N ALA A 40 -21.20 16.71 1.98
CA ALA A 40 -19.75 16.75 2.14
C ALA A 40 -19.14 15.35 2.14
N ALA A 41 -19.80 14.38 2.77
CA ALA A 41 -19.39 12.98 2.76
C ALA A 41 -19.34 12.42 1.33
N ARG A 42 -20.38 12.71 0.52
CA ARG A 42 -20.45 12.33 -0.90
C ARG A 42 -19.30 12.93 -1.70
N VAL A 43 -19.09 14.25 -1.59
CA VAL A 43 -18.02 14.95 -2.32
C VAL A 43 -16.65 14.41 -1.96
N PHE A 44 -16.36 14.21 -0.67
CA PHE A 44 -15.08 13.62 -0.26
C PHE A 44 -14.89 12.20 -0.78
N GLY A 45 -15.94 11.37 -0.78
CA GLY A 45 -15.89 10.02 -1.35
C GLY A 45 -15.54 10.03 -2.83
N GLU A 46 -16.25 10.83 -3.63
CA GLU A 46 -16.00 10.96 -5.08
C GLU A 46 -14.59 11.48 -5.39
N LEU A 47 -14.11 12.45 -4.61
CA LEU A 47 -12.75 12.97 -4.76
C LEU A 47 -11.70 11.92 -4.34
N ALA A 48 -11.97 11.10 -3.32
CA ALA A 48 -11.06 10.03 -2.92
C ALA A 48 -10.87 9.01 -4.05
N GLU A 49 -11.95 8.61 -4.71
CA GLU A 49 -11.91 7.71 -5.86
C GLU A 49 -11.16 8.33 -7.06
N SER A 50 -11.43 9.60 -7.36
CA SER A 50 -10.76 10.33 -8.43
C SER A 50 -9.25 10.43 -8.21
N VAL A 51 -8.82 10.78 -6.99
CA VAL A 51 -7.40 10.88 -6.65
C VAL A 51 -6.73 9.50 -6.59
N ALA A 52 -7.43 8.46 -6.15
CA ALA A 52 -6.92 7.09 -6.22
C ALA A 52 -6.68 6.64 -7.67
N CYS A 53 -7.56 7.02 -8.60
CA CYS A 53 -7.38 6.77 -10.03
C CYS A 53 -6.11 7.46 -10.57
N ALA A 54 -5.89 8.72 -10.20
CA ALA A 54 -4.66 9.44 -10.56
C ALA A 54 -3.41 8.75 -9.99
N ALA A 55 -3.46 8.30 -8.73
CA ALA A 55 -2.37 7.56 -8.09
C ALA A 55 -2.04 6.27 -8.86
N HIS A 56 -3.05 5.51 -9.30
CA HIS A 56 -2.82 4.32 -10.12
C HIS A 56 -2.16 4.65 -11.46
N GLY A 57 -2.57 5.74 -12.11
CA GLY A 57 -1.93 6.20 -13.36
C GLY A 57 -0.44 6.49 -13.21
N HIS A 58 0.00 7.00 -12.05
CA HIS A 58 1.44 7.20 -11.80
C HIS A 58 2.23 5.88 -11.75
N LEU A 59 1.62 4.76 -11.33
CA LEU A 59 2.29 3.46 -11.32
C LEU A 59 2.57 2.96 -12.74
N ASP A 60 1.64 3.17 -13.67
CA ASP A 60 1.83 2.83 -15.08
C ASP A 60 2.95 3.69 -15.70
N VAL A 61 2.93 5.00 -15.43
CA VAL A 61 3.98 5.92 -15.90
C VAL A 61 5.36 5.55 -15.35
N LEU A 62 5.43 5.10 -14.09
CA LEU A 62 6.68 4.60 -13.51
C LEU A 62 7.19 3.35 -14.21
N GLY A 63 6.29 2.42 -14.56
CA GLY A 63 6.64 1.23 -15.33
C GLY A 63 7.25 1.59 -16.69
N ASP A 64 6.64 2.54 -17.41
CA ASP A 64 7.15 3.02 -18.69
C ASP A 64 8.51 3.71 -18.56
N LEU A 65 8.67 4.59 -17.56
CA LEU A 65 9.93 5.35 -17.35
C LEU A 65 11.10 4.45 -16.94
N LEU A 66 10.82 3.37 -16.20
CA LEU A 66 11.84 2.46 -15.70
C LEU A 66 11.99 1.19 -16.55
N GLY A 67 11.25 1.07 -17.65
CA GLY A 67 11.32 -0.10 -18.54
C GLY A 67 10.85 -1.41 -17.91
N GLY A 68 9.97 -1.33 -16.92
CA GLY A 68 9.51 -2.48 -16.13
C GLY A 68 10.45 -2.91 -15.00
N ASP A 69 11.62 -2.28 -14.86
CA ASP A 69 12.55 -2.54 -13.76
C ASP A 69 12.22 -1.66 -12.55
N ASP A 70 12.29 -2.22 -11.35
CA ASP A 70 12.12 -1.45 -10.12
C ASP A 70 13.18 -1.81 -9.08
N PRO A 71 14.35 -1.15 -9.14
CA PRO A 71 15.38 -1.36 -8.15
C PRO A 71 14.94 -0.72 -6.81
N GLY A 72 14.14 -1.48 -6.06
CA GLY A 72 13.93 -1.30 -4.63
C GLY A 72 12.68 -0.54 -4.18
N SER A 73 11.82 0.00 -5.06
CA SER A 73 10.60 0.69 -4.59
C SER A 73 9.38 -0.21 -4.44
N GLY A 74 9.31 -1.32 -5.20
CA GLY A 74 8.16 -2.22 -5.23
C GLY A 74 6.88 -1.60 -5.82
N LEU A 75 7.00 -0.45 -6.48
CA LEU A 75 5.90 0.35 -7.03
C LEU A 75 5.60 0.02 -8.50
N VAL A 76 6.58 -0.42 -9.29
CA VAL A 76 6.30 -0.79 -10.69
C VAL A 76 5.43 -2.05 -10.72
N PRO A 77 4.24 -2.00 -11.33
CA PRO A 77 3.39 -3.18 -11.45
C PRO A 77 4.03 -4.26 -12.33
N GLY A 78 3.99 -5.50 -11.84
CA GLY A 78 4.33 -6.71 -12.62
C GLY A 78 3.10 -7.58 -12.88
N ASP A 79 3.34 -8.85 -13.22
CA ASP A 79 2.27 -9.85 -13.24
C ASP A 79 1.74 -10.13 -11.81
N THR A 80 0.60 -10.81 -11.68
CA THR A 80 0.01 -11.07 -10.35
C THR A 80 0.96 -11.77 -9.40
N ARG A 81 1.82 -12.67 -9.92
CA ARG A 81 2.83 -13.36 -9.12
C ARG A 81 3.89 -12.38 -8.59
N GLY A 82 4.41 -11.52 -9.45
CA GLY A 82 5.38 -10.48 -9.10
C GLY A 82 4.80 -9.46 -8.13
N ASN A 83 3.54 -9.06 -8.30
CA ASN A 83 2.86 -8.13 -7.39
C ASN A 83 2.70 -8.73 -5.99
N LEU A 84 2.35 -10.01 -5.88
CA LEU A 84 2.30 -10.71 -4.59
C LEU A 84 3.68 -10.80 -3.95
N ALA A 85 4.72 -11.13 -4.71
CA ALA A 85 6.10 -11.18 -4.20
C ALA A 85 6.59 -9.81 -3.72
N SER A 86 6.29 -8.74 -4.46
CA SER A 86 6.59 -7.36 -4.07
C SER A 86 5.88 -6.97 -2.76
N ALA A 87 4.57 -7.26 -2.67
CA ALA A 87 3.79 -6.98 -1.47
C ALA A 87 4.30 -7.77 -0.23
N ILE A 88 4.68 -9.04 -0.40
CA ILE A 88 5.29 -9.86 0.66
C ILE A 88 6.59 -9.21 1.14
N SER A 89 7.47 -8.83 0.22
CA SER A 89 8.75 -8.17 0.56
C SER A 89 8.50 -6.87 1.34
N GLY A 90 7.57 -6.04 0.88
CA GLY A 90 7.21 -4.77 1.52
C GLY A 90 6.63 -4.94 2.92
N ASP A 91 5.70 -5.90 3.11
CA ASP A 91 5.09 -6.16 4.41
C ASP A 91 6.03 -6.92 5.37
N LEU A 92 6.93 -7.76 4.85
CA LEU A 92 7.99 -8.39 5.64
C LEU A 92 8.96 -7.34 6.19
N GLY A 93 9.51 -6.47 5.33
CA GLY A 93 10.38 -5.38 5.78
C GLY A 93 9.67 -4.43 6.75
N ALA A 94 8.36 -4.22 6.59
CA ALA A 94 7.56 -3.48 7.55
C ALA A 94 7.51 -4.17 8.92
N ALA A 95 7.31 -5.49 8.94
CA ALA A 95 7.17 -6.30 10.14
C ALA A 95 8.50 -6.57 10.86
N THR A 96 9.62 -6.66 10.14
CA THR A 96 10.92 -7.04 10.73
C THR A 96 11.81 -5.84 11.02
N GLU A 97 11.65 -4.74 10.29
CA GLU A 97 12.53 -3.57 10.40
C GLU A 97 11.76 -2.30 10.74
N ARG A 98 10.82 -1.87 9.88
CA ARG A 98 10.21 -0.53 9.98
C ARG A 98 9.44 -0.35 11.28
N TYR A 99 8.41 -1.16 11.54
CA TYR A 99 7.57 -0.98 12.72
C TYR A 99 8.30 -1.31 14.02
N PRO A 100 9.14 -2.38 14.11
CA PRO A 100 9.98 -2.60 15.29
C PRO A 100 10.91 -1.42 15.60
N GLY A 101 11.57 -0.84 14.59
CA GLY A 101 12.45 0.32 14.77
C GLY A 101 11.71 1.56 15.27
N LEU A 102 10.53 1.84 14.70
CA LEU A 102 9.67 2.93 15.15
C LEU A 102 9.15 2.71 16.58
N ALA A 103 8.73 1.50 16.92
CA ALA A 103 8.25 1.17 18.26
C ALA A 103 9.36 1.33 19.31
N ALA A 104 10.56 0.82 19.01
CA ALA A 104 11.74 1.00 19.87
C ALA A 104 12.04 2.50 20.08
N ARG A 105 11.94 3.33 19.04
CA ARG A 105 12.11 4.77 19.17
C ARG A 105 11.02 5.40 20.04
N ALA A 106 9.75 5.01 19.87
CA ALA A 106 8.64 5.52 20.67
C ALA A 106 8.79 5.15 22.16
N HIS A 107 9.33 3.98 22.49
CA HIS A 107 9.70 3.60 23.86
C HIS A 107 10.79 4.51 24.43
N LEU A 108 11.84 4.78 23.66
CA LEU A 108 12.93 5.69 24.09
C LEU A 108 12.44 7.12 24.33
N ASP A 109 11.51 7.59 23.49
CA ASP A 109 10.91 8.92 23.61
C ASP A 109 9.79 8.98 24.68
N GLY A 110 9.45 7.85 25.32
CA GLY A 110 8.46 7.77 26.39
C GLY A 110 7.00 7.88 25.94
N VAL A 111 6.71 7.65 24.66
CA VAL A 111 5.36 7.76 24.06
C VAL A 111 4.71 6.38 23.98
N ALA A 112 4.25 5.88 25.14
CA ALA A 112 3.79 4.49 25.29
C ALA A 112 2.65 4.09 24.33
N ASP A 113 1.65 4.96 24.13
CA ASP A 113 0.52 4.67 23.24
C ASP A 113 0.96 4.51 21.78
N LEU A 114 1.93 5.32 21.34
CA LEU A 114 2.51 5.21 20.00
C LEU A 114 3.30 3.90 19.86
N ALA A 115 4.09 3.53 20.87
CA ALA A 115 4.84 2.29 20.85
C ALA A 115 3.90 1.07 20.74
N SER A 116 2.86 1.02 21.58
CA SER A 116 1.83 -0.04 21.55
C SER A 116 1.10 -0.10 20.20
N TRP A 117 0.78 1.05 19.61
CA TRP A 117 0.18 1.11 18.28
C TRP A 117 1.10 0.53 17.19
N LEU A 118 2.38 0.91 17.21
CA LEU A 118 3.37 0.43 16.23
C LEU A 118 3.66 -1.08 16.38
N GLU A 119 3.65 -1.62 17.59
CA GLU A 119 3.75 -3.07 17.85
C GLU A 119 2.54 -3.83 17.31
N THR A 120 1.35 -3.24 17.41
CA THR A 120 0.13 -3.78 16.80
C THR A 120 0.25 -3.81 15.27
N LEU A 121 0.78 -2.73 14.66
CA LEU A 121 1.03 -2.68 13.21
C LEU A 121 2.08 -3.70 12.76
N CYS A 122 3.13 -3.95 13.55
CA CYS A 122 4.08 -5.03 13.29
C CYS A 122 3.37 -6.39 13.20
N THR A 123 2.47 -6.68 14.15
CA THR A 123 1.70 -7.94 14.16
C THR A 123 0.72 -8.02 12.98
N LEU A 124 0.09 -6.91 12.63
CA LEU A 124 -0.79 -6.82 11.46
C LEU A 124 -0.04 -7.17 10.17
N LYS A 125 1.17 -6.64 9.99
CA LYS A 125 1.99 -6.90 8.80
C LYS A 125 2.43 -8.36 8.69
N LYS A 126 2.76 -9.03 9.79
CA LYS A 126 3.00 -10.48 9.79
C LYS A 126 1.79 -11.26 9.28
N THR A 127 0.59 -10.88 9.74
CA THR A 127 -0.66 -11.49 9.27
C THR A 127 -0.91 -11.25 7.78
N HIS A 128 -0.51 -10.10 7.24
CA HIS A 128 -0.58 -9.84 5.80
C HIS A 128 0.37 -10.73 5.00
N VAL A 129 1.63 -10.86 5.45
CA VAL A 129 2.62 -11.77 4.85
C VAL A 129 2.04 -13.18 4.73
N ASP A 130 1.50 -13.74 5.82
CA ASP A 130 0.90 -15.08 5.83
C ASP A 130 -0.28 -15.22 4.83
N ARG A 131 -1.05 -14.15 4.61
CA ARG A 131 -2.18 -14.15 3.65
C ARG A 131 -1.66 -14.09 2.21
N LEU A 132 -0.68 -13.23 1.94
CA LEU A 132 -0.10 -13.04 0.63
C LEU A 132 0.68 -14.29 0.17
N GLU A 133 1.44 -14.93 1.06
CA GLU A 133 2.16 -16.18 0.76
C GLU A 133 1.22 -17.33 0.40
N ARG A 134 0.08 -17.45 1.09
CA ARG A 134 -0.96 -18.44 0.74
C ARG A 134 -1.57 -18.15 -0.62
N ALA A 135 -1.86 -16.88 -0.93
CA ALA A 135 -2.37 -16.50 -2.25
C ALA A 135 -1.35 -16.83 -3.36
N LEU A 136 -0.06 -16.53 -3.14
CA LEU A 136 1.01 -16.83 -4.07
C LEU A 136 1.18 -18.34 -4.32
N THR A 137 1.12 -19.14 -3.24
CA THR A 137 1.17 -20.60 -3.32
C THR A 137 0.00 -21.15 -4.16
N GLY A 138 -1.22 -20.64 -3.92
CA GLY A 138 -2.41 -21.06 -4.66
C GLY A 138 -2.38 -20.73 -6.17
N LEU A 139 -1.58 -19.75 -6.61
CA LEU A 139 -1.34 -19.49 -8.04
C LEU A 139 -0.39 -20.50 -8.70
N THR A 140 0.35 -21.26 -7.89
CA THR A 140 1.40 -22.19 -8.36
C THR A 140 0.88 -23.62 -8.38
N GLU A 141 -0.14 -23.93 -7.57
CA GLU A 141 -0.81 -25.23 -7.62
C GLU A 141 -1.70 -25.34 -8.88
N PRO A 142 -1.60 -26.45 -9.65
CA PRO A 142 -2.52 -26.68 -10.75
C PRO A 142 -3.94 -26.77 -10.18
N ARG A 143 -4.89 -26.01 -10.76
CA ARG A 143 -6.32 -26.18 -10.46
C ARG A 143 -6.64 -27.66 -10.65
N SER A 144 -6.84 -28.39 -9.57
CA SER A 144 -7.29 -29.78 -9.62
C SER A 144 -8.61 -29.78 -10.38
N ALA A 145 -8.60 -30.32 -11.60
CA ALA A 145 -9.79 -30.49 -12.41
C ALA A 145 -10.78 -31.32 -11.59
N GLY A 146 -11.84 -30.67 -11.13
CA GLY A 146 -12.94 -31.34 -10.47
C GLY A 146 -13.50 -32.39 -11.41
N ASN A 147 -13.25 -33.65 -11.07
CA ASN A 147 -13.89 -34.80 -11.66
C ASN A 147 -15.40 -34.67 -11.41
N GLY A 148 -16.16 -34.36 -12.45
CA GLY A 148 -17.61 -34.18 -12.40
C GLY A 148 -18.25 -34.72 -13.67
N ALA A 149 -18.18 -36.03 -13.88
CA ALA A 149 -19.14 -36.76 -14.69
C ALA A 149 -20.28 -37.24 -13.77
N PRO A 150 -21.52 -37.17 -14.25
CA PRO A 150 -22.22 -38.41 -14.55
C PRO A 150 -22.39 -38.65 -16.05
#